data_AF-F3KM81-F1
#
_entry.id   AF-F3KM81-F1
#
_cell.length_a   1.000
_cell.length_b   1.000
_cell.length_c   1.000
_cell.angle_alpha   90.00
_cell.angle_beta   90.00
_cell.angle_gamma   90.00
#
_symmetry.space_group_name_H-M   'P 1'
#
loop_
_entity.id
_entity.type
_entity.pdbx_description
1 polymer ?
#
loop_
_entity_poly.entity_id
_entity_poly.type
_entity_poly.pdbx_seq_one_letter_code
_entity_poly.pdbx_strand_id
1 'polypeptide(L)'
;MDKVLMEKIKQKIHETISNKDEIRQIIQSLSSIDNSKSFALGIIVGRLYNAFYYQTKRILNREPTEIEFIEFLEFIKNKKSDLENLW
;
A
#
# COMPACT_ATOMS: atom_id res chain seq x y z
N MET A 1 14.83 -4.77 -6.50
CA MET A 1 13.50 -5.02 -7.11
C MET A 1 13.63 -4.56 -8.54
N ASP A 2 13.05 -5.28 -9.49
CA ASP A 2 13.09 -4.89 -10.90
C ASP A 2 12.66 -3.42 -11.08
N LYS A 3 13.32 -2.68 -11.98
CA LYS A 3 13.11 -1.23 -12.15
C LYS A 3 11.69 -0.92 -12.61
N VAL A 4 11.12 -1.71 -13.50
CA VAL A 4 9.76 -1.52 -14.02
C VAL A 4 8.75 -1.79 -12.90
N LEU A 5 8.98 -2.87 -12.13
CA LEU A 5 8.17 -3.16 -10.96
C LEU A 5 8.22 -2.03 -9.93
N MET A 6 9.42 -1.54 -9.60
CA MET A 6 9.61 -0.43 -8.65
C MET A 6 8.84 0.82 -9.05
N GLU A 7 8.93 1.25 -10.31
CA GLU A 7 8.16 2.41 -10.79
C GLU A 7 6.65 2.16 -10.74
N LYS A 8 6.20 0.92 -11.00
CA LYS A 8 4.78 0.57 -10.88
C LYS A 8 4.28 0.60 -9.44
N ILE A 9 5.10 0.16 -8.48
CA ILE A 9 4.76 0.23 -7.05
C ILE A 9 4.70 1.69 -6.58
N LYS A 10 5.66 2.53 -6.99
CA LYS A 10 5.61 3.98 -6.73
C LYS A 10 4.31 4.61 -7.23
N GLN A 11 3.90 4.27 -8.45
CA GLN A 11 2.63 4.72 -9.01
C GLN A 11 1.45 4.27 -8.15
N LYS A 12 1.40 3.00 -7.75
CA LYS A 12 0.30 2.44 -6.94
C LYS A 12 0.21 3.08 -5.55
N ILE A 13 1.33 3.45 -4.97
CA ILE A 13 1.38 4.21 -3.71
C ILE A 13 0.81 5.61 -3.91
N HIS A 14 1.21 6.30 -4.98
CA HIS A 14 0.66 7.62 -5.30
C HIS A 14 -0.86 7.57 -5.52
N GLU A 15 -1.34 6.57 -6.27
CA GLU A 15 -2.79 6.33 -6.45
C GLU A 15 -3.50 6.06 -5.11
N THR A 16 -2.88 5.30 -4.21
CA THR A 16 -3.45 5.01 -2.88
C THR A 16 -3.54 6.29 -2.03
N ILE A 17 -2.52 7.15 -2.09
CA ILE A 17 -2.50 8.45 -1.40
C ILE A 17 -3.53 9.41 -2.00
N SER A 18 -3.66 9.43 -3.32
CA SER A 18 -4.61 10.29 -4.05
C SER A 18 -6.07 9.83 -3.85
N ASN A 19 -6.32 8.53 -3.74
CA ASN A 19 -7.64 7.95 -3.49
C ASN A 19 -8.01 7.89 -2.00
N LYS A 20 -7.47 8.80 -1.19
CA LYS A 20 -7.73 8.87 0.26
C LYS A 20 -9.20 8.96 0.62
N ASP A 21 -10.03 9.52 -0.26
CA ASP A 21 -11.47 9.69 0.00
C ASP A 21 -12.22 8.36 -0.01
N GLU A 22 -11.83 7.39 -0.86
CA GLU A 22 -12.37 6.02 -0.79
C GLU A 22 -12.06 5.36 0.56
N ILE A 23 -10.81 5.52 1.01
CA ILE A 23 -10.32 4.95 2.28
C ILE A 23 -11.08 5.60 3.45
N ARG A 24 -11.29 6.92 3.41
CA ARG A 24 -12.09 7.64 4.40
C ARG A 24 -13.53 7.18 4.44
N GLN A 25 -14.17 6.95 3.28
CA GLN A 25 -15.54 6.43 3.24
C GLN A 25 -15.65 5.03 3.85
N ILE A 26 -14.68 4.15 3.60
CA ILE A 26 -14.64 2.82 4.21
C ILE A 26 -14.53 2.93 5.73
N ILE A 27 -13.59 3.74 6.23
CA ILE A 27 -13.38 3.93 7.67
C ILE A 27 -14.63 4.52 8.32
N GLN A 28 -15.24 5.54 7.72
CA GLN A 28 -16.47 6.14 8.24
C GLN A 28 -17.64 5.15 8.25
N SER A 29 -17.78 4.33 7.21
CA SER A 29 -18.85 3.33 7.12
C SER A 29 -18.69 2.20 8.15
N LEU A 30 -17.45 1.92 8.56
CA LEU A 30 -17.11 0.86 9.51
C LEU A 30 -16.70 1.41 10.88
N SER A 31 -16.95 2.69 11.16
CA SER A 31 -16.47 3.34 12.38
C SER A 31 -17.11 2.79 13.66
N SER A 32 -18.25 2.09 13.53
CA SER A 32 -18.88 1.36 14.63
C SER A 32 -18.13 0.07 15.03
N ILE A 33 -17.30 -0.46 14.12
CA ILE A 33 -16.42 -1.60 14.38
C ILE A 33 -15.10 -1.10 14.97
N ASP A 34 -14.43 -0.18 14.27
CA ASP A 34 -13.19 0.44 14.71
C ASP A 34 -12.98 1.78 13.97
N ASN A 35 -12.65 2.83 14.72
CA ASN A 35 -12.32 4.16 14.17
C ASN A 35 -10.89 4.60 14.54
N SER A 36 -10.03 3.64 14.90
CA SER A 36 -8.65 3.89 15.26
C SER A 36 -7.78 4.20 14.04
N LYS A 37 -6.71 4.97 14.27
CA LYS A 37 -5.63 5.17 13.28
C LYS A 37 -5.06 3.84 12.80
N SER A 38 -4.99 2.83 13.68
CA SER A 38 -4.47 1.50 13.37
C SER A 38 -5.34 0.78 12.33
N PHE A 39 -6.66 0.89 12.42
CA PHE A 39 -7.58 0.34 11.42
C PHE A 39 -7.37 0.99 10.05
N ALA A 40 -7.31 2.33 10.01
CA ALA A 40 -7.03 3.09 8.79
C ALA A 40 -5.70 2.67 8.15
N LEU A 41 -4.62 2.61 8.94
CA LEU A 41 -3.30 2.19 8.48
C LEU A 41 -3.30 0.73 8.01
N GLY A 42 -4.05 -0.16 8.66
CA GLY A 42 -4.21 -1.55 8.25
C GLY A 42 -4.80 -1.68 6.84
N ILE A 43 -5.84 -0.91 6.53
CA ILE A 43 -6.45 -0.86 5.19
C ILE A 43 -5.43 -0.38 4.14
N ILE A 44 -4.72 0.71 4.45
CA ILE A 44 -3.72 1.29 3.57
C ILE A 44 -2.60 0.29 3.27
N VAL A 45 -1.99 -0.29 4.31
CA VAL A 45 -0.89 -1.27 4.16
C VAL A 45 -1.37 -2.52 3.42
N GLY A 46 -2.58 -3.01 3.71
CA GLY A 46 -3.18 -4.15 3.00
C GLY A 46 -3.36 -3.90 1.49
N ARG A 47 -3.83 -2.70 1.11
CA ARG A 47 -3.95 -2.30 -0.31
C ARG A 47 -2.59 -2.28 -1.01
N LEU A 48 -1.57 -1.74 -0.34
CA LEU A 48 -0.20 -1.70 -0.88
C LEU A 48 0.41 -3.11 -1.01
N TYR A 49 0.22 -3.96 0.00
CA TYR A 49 0.67 -5.35 -0.04
C TYR A 49 0.05 -6.11 -1.22
N ASN A 50 -1.27 -5.99 -1.40
CA ASN A 50 -1.96 -6.60 -2.54
C ASN A 50 -1.46 -6.06 -3.88
N ALA A 51 -1.23 -4.74 -3.97
CA ALA A 51 -0.68 -4.13 -5.18
C ALA A 51 0.72 -4.67 -5.48
N PHE A 52 1.59 -4.83 -4.48
CA PHE A 52 2.92 -5.39 -4.65
C PHE A 52 2.89 -6.80 -5.24
N TYR A 53 2.20 -7.74 -4.60
CA TYR A 53 2.11 -9.12 -5.09
C TYR A 53 1.49 -9.19 -6.49
N TYR A 54 0.40 -8.46 -6.72
CA TYR A 54 -0.27 -8.47 -8.01
C TYR A 54 0.61 -7.91 -9.13
N GLN A 55 1.29 -6.78 -8.92
CA GLN A 55 2.16 -6.19 -9.94
C GLN A 55 3.40 -7.05 -10.20
N THR A 56 3.98 -7.66 -9.15
CA THR A 56 5.11 -8.59 -9.32
C THR A 56 4.73 -9.75 -10.21
N LYS A 57 3.58 -10.40 -9.93
CA LYS A 57 3.07 -11.49 -10.74
C LYS A 57 2.76 -11.06 -12.17
N ARG A 58 2.15 -9.89 -12.36
CA ARG A 58 1.78 -9.38 -13.69
C ARG A 58 2.99 -8.99 -14.55
N ILE A 59 4.01 -8.39 -13.96
CA ILE A 59 5.17 -7.84 -14.70
C ILE A 59 6.25 -8.90 -14.88
N LEU A 60 6.53 -9.69 -13.84
CA LEU A 60 7.65 -10.63 -13.81
C LEU A 60 7.21 -12.10 -13.98
N ASN A 61 5.91 -12.38 -14.06
CA ASN A 61 5.33 -13.71 -14.21
C ASN A 61 5.80 -14.72 -13.13
N ARG A 62 6.03 -14.24 -11.91
CA ARG A 62 6.39 -15.02 -10.73
C ARG A 62 5.95 -14.31 -9.45
N GLU A 63 5.99 -15.02 -8.34
CA GLU A 63 5.83 -14.42 -7.02
C GLU A 63 7.04 -13.55 -6.64
N PRO A 64 6.88 -12.56 -5.76
CA PRO A 64 8.00 -11.78 -5.26
C PRO A 64 8.99 -12.65 -4.48
N THR A 65 10.27 -12.33 -4.64
CA THR A 65 11.34 -12.90 -3.82
C THR A 65 11.38 -12.25 -2.44
N GLU A 66 12.05 -12.89 -1.49
CA GLU A 66 12.27 -12.34 -0.16
C GLU A 66 13.02 -10.99 -0.20
N ILE A 67 14.02 -10.85 -1.08
CA ILE A 67 14.76 -9.60 -1.27
C ILE A 67 13.82 -8.48 -1.76
N GLU A 68 12.97 -8.76 -2.74
CA GLU A 68 12.00 -7.78 -3.26
C GLU A 68 10.97 -7.38 -2.20
N PHE A 69 10.58 -8.32 -1.34
CA PHE A 69 9.70 -8.03 -0.22
C PHE A 69 10.36 -7.11 0.81
N ILE A 70 11.64 -7.33 1.14
CA ILE A 70 12.40 -6.46 2.05
C ILE A 70 12.50 -5.04 1.46
N GLU A 71 12.84 -4.92 0.18
CA GLU A 71 12.90 -3.60 -0.49
C GLU A 71 11.54 -2.90 -0.52
N PHE A 72 10.45 -3.65 -0.69
CA PHE A 72 9.08 -3.13 -0.59
C PHE A 72 8.78 -2.60 0.83
N LEU A 73 9.16 -3.33 1.88
CA LEU A 73 8.98 -2.90 3.26
C LEU A 73 9.75 -1.61 3.56
N GLU A 74 11.00 -1.53 3.11
CA GLU A 74 11.82 -0.33 3.26
C GLU A 74 11.22 0.86 2.50
N PHE A 75 10.65 0.60 1.32
CA PHE A 75 9.94 1.61 0.56
C PHE A 75 8.69 2.15 1.29
N ILE A 76 7.87 1.27 1.89
CA ILE A 76 6.72 1.68 2.72
C ILE A 76 7.18 2.48 3.94
N LYS A 77 8.24 2.03 4.61
CA LYS A 77 8.77 2.70 5.82
C LYS A 77 9.18 4.14 5.51
N ASN A 78 9.77 4.38 4.35
CA ASN A 78 10.13 5.73 3.89
C ASN A 78 8.91 6.62 3.56
N LYS A 79 7.73 6.01 3.41
CA LYS A 79 6.46 6.70 3.17
C LYS A 79 5.56 6.79 4.41
N LYS A 80 6.04 6.34 5.58
CA LYS A 80 5.27 6.33 6.83
C LYS A 80 4.58 7.66 7.14
N SER A 81 5.31 8.78 7.08
CA SER A 81 4.73 10.12 7.33
C SER A 81 3.57 10.44 6.39
N ASP A 82 3.75 10.19 5.09
CA ASP A 82 2.72 10.42 4.07
C ASP A 82 1.47 9.59 4.35
N LEU A 83 1.65 8.31 4.72
CA LEU A 83 0.55 7.40 5.01
C LEU A 83 -0.18 7.74 6.31
N GLU A 84 0.55 8.21 7.33
CA GLU A 84 -0.04 8.63 8.60
C GLU A 84 -0.91 9.88 8.48
N ASN A 85 -0.66 10.73 7.48
CA ASN A 85 -1.42 11.95 7.20
C ASN A 85 -2.66 11.70 6.31
N LEU A 86 -2.92 10.46 5.89
CA LEU A 86 -4.13 10.10 5.12
C LEU A 86 -5.39 10.05 5.99
N TRP A 87 -5.20 9.84 7.30
CA TRP A 87 -6.23 9.85 8.32
C TRP A 87 -6.31 11.23 8.97
#